data_AF-A0A429JKE1-F1
#
_entry.id   AF-A0A429JKE1-F1
#
_cell.length_a   1.000
_cell.length_b   1.000
_cell.length_c   1.000
_cell.angle_alpha   90.00
_cell.angle_beta   90.00
_cell.angle_gamma   90.00
#
_symmetry.space_group_name_H-M   'P 1'
#
loop_
_entity.id
_entity.type
_entity.pdbx_description
1 polymer ?
#
loop_
_entity_poly.entity_id
_entity_poly.type
_entity_poly.pdbx_seq_one_letter_code
_entity_poly.pdbx_strand_id
1 'polypeptide(L)'
;MTDIEIFWPAAYPLDAVHATDDLLREAGIQATYRRAPMRRGPETYALVLLAGHTLQPFLRAVFERVGEDAYTGLRGFVRSLIGRKPAVDAPDGVVFECVRTRAQFVFTHGLPDAAYRQALALDPGTAPGRWAWQHERQTWIRFEERTETAGPAG
;
A
#
# COMPACT_ATOMS: atom_id res chain seq x y z
N MET A 1 0.67 13.77 14.76
CA MET A 1 -0.56 13.50 14.02
C MET A 1 -0.13 12.76 12.76
N THR A 2 -0.67 11.57 12.53
CA THR A 2 -0.27 10.76 11.38
C THR A 2 -1.31 10.96 10.30
N ASP A 3 -0.94 11.70 9.26
CA ASP A 3 -1.83 11.98 8.14
C ASP A 3 -1.60 10.94 7.05
N ILE A 4 -2.67 10.21 6.70
CA ILE A 4 -2.72 9.32 5.53
C ILE A 4 -3.48 10.05 4.44
N GLU A 5 -3.00 10.02 3.19
CA GLU A 5 -3.84 10.37 2.04
C GLU A 5 -4.13 9.12 1.21
N ILE A 6 -5.41 8.85 0.94
CA ILE A 6 -5.83 7.71 0.13
C ILE A 6 -6.35 8.24 -1.22
N PHE A 7 -5.62 7.90 -2.27
CA PHE A 7 -5.95 8.19 -3.66
C PHE A 7 -6.69 6.98 -4.24
N TRP A 8 -8.00 7.10 -4.34
CA TRP A 8 -8.88 6.05 -4.85
C TRP A 8 -9.12 6.21 -6.35
N PRO A 9 -9.04 5.12 -7.16
CA PRO A 9 -9.31 5.23 -8.59
C PRO A 9 -10.77 5.64 -8.85
N ALA A 10 -10.97 6.68 -9.65
CA ALA A 10 -12.29 7.24 -9.91
C ALA A 10 -13.30 6.27 -10.58
N ALA A 11 -12.80 5.17 -11.15
CA ALA A 11 -13.60 4.15 -11.83
C ALA A 11 -14.36 3.22 -10.85
N TYR A 12 -13.98 3.18 -9.57
CA TYR A 12 -14.56 2.25 -8.59
C TYR A 12 -15.48 2.93 -7.57
N PRO A 13 -16.49 2.21 -7.04
CA PRO A 13 -17.32 2.69 -5.94
C PRO A 13 -16.48 3.10 -4.72
N LEU A 14 -17.00 4.05 -3.93
CA LEU A 14 -16.32 4.53 -2.72
C LEU A 14 -16.65 3.71 -1.46
N ASP A 15 -17.62 2.80 -1.53
CA ASP A 15 -18.12 2.07 -0.36
C ASP A 15 -17.00 1.31 0.37
N ALA A 16 -16.09 0.70 -0.39
CA ALA A 16 -14.91 0.01 0.14
C ALA A 16 -13.97 0.96 0.88
N VAL A 17 -13.80 2.20 0.40
CA VAL A 17 -12.95 3.22 1.03
C VAL A 17 -13.59 3.74 2.30
N HIS A 18 -14.87 4.11 2.26
CA HIS A 18 -15.59 4.59 3.43
C HIS A 18 -15.66 3.54 4.55
N ALA A 19 -15.76 2.26 4.19
CA ALA A 19 -15.70 1.16 5.17
C ALA A 19 -14.35 1.11 5.90
N THR A 20 -13.28 1.69 5.35
CA THR A 20 -11.99 1.79 6.03
C THR A 20 -11.85 2.99 6.96
N ASP A 21 -12.72 4.00 6.84
CA ASP A 21 -12.69 5.19 7.72
C ASP A 21 -12.84 4.81 9.18
N ASP A 22 -13.80 3.94 9.48
CA ASP A 22 -14.10 3.56 10.85
C ASP A 22 -12.90 2.82 11.47
N LEU A 23 -12.26 1.93 10.71
CA LEU A 23 -11.06 1.22 11.15
C LEU A 23 -9.87 2.17 11.40
N LEU A 24 -9.65 3.13 10.51
CA LEU A 24 -8.58 4.12 10.69
C LEU A 24 -8.87 5.06 11.86
N ARG A 25 -10.14 5.44 12.06
CA ARG A 25 -10.58 6.30 13.17
C ARG A 25 -10.44 5.57 14.51
N GLU A 26 -10.81 4.31 14.60
CA GLU A 26 -10.60 3.46 15.78
C GLU A 26 -9.10 3.34 16.14
N ALA A 27 -8.23 3.31 15.12
CA ALA A 27 -6.77 3.35 15.31
C ALA A 27 -6.22 4.75 15.65
N GLY A 28 -7.06 5.78 15.75
CA GLY A 28 -6.69 7.16 16.05
C GLY A 28 -5.99 7.88 14.88
N ILE A 29 -6.23 7.43 13.65
CA ILE A 29 -5.60 7.94 12.45
C ILE A 29 -6.60 8.75 11.64
N GLN A 30 -6.16 9.92 11.16
CA GLN A 30 -6.94 10.73 10.25
C GLN A 30 -6.48 10.44 8.82
N ALA A 31 -7.43 10.04 7.98
CA ALA A 31 -7.21 9.85 6.55
C ALA A 31 -7.95 10.91 5.75
N THR A 32 -7.27 11.45 4.74
CA THR A 32 -7.88 12.31 3.72
C THR A 32 -8.09 11.51 2.45
N TYR A 33 -9.31 11.52 1.94
CA TYR A 33 -9.68 10.78 0.74
C TYR A 33 -9.72 11.69 -0.48
N ARG A 34 -9.09 11.24 -1.57
CA ARG A 34 -9.12 11.92 -2.85
C ARG A 34 -9.41 10.93 -3.96
N ARG A 35 -10.32 11.27 -4.86
CA ARG A 35 -10.44 10.55 -6.13
C ARG A 35 -9.28 10.94 -7.03
N ALA A 36 -8.59 9.93 -7.56
CA ALA A 36 -7.48 10.12 -8.48
C ALA A 36 -7.87 9.62 -9.88
N PRO A 37 -7.49 10.37 -10.94
CA PRO A 37 -7.44 9.79 -12.27
C PRO A 37 -6.44 8.62 -12.27
N MET A 38 -6.73 7.57 -13.05
CA MET A 38 -5.84 6.41 -13.17
C MET A 38 -4.43 6.88 -13.59
N ARG A 39 -3.40 6.51 -12.83
CA ARG A 39 -2.02 6.65 -13.31
C ARG A 39 -1.82 5.59 -14.40
N ARG A 40 -1.34 6.02 -15.58
CA ARG A 40 -1.25 5.18 -16.79
C ARG A 40 -0.49 3.87 -16.51
N GLY A 41 -1.17 2.76 -16.78
CA GLY A 41 -0.69 1.38 -16.70
C GLY A 41 -1.86 0.42 -16.99
N PRO A 42 -1.62 -0.85 -17.34
CA PRO A 42 -2.69 -1.82 -17.54
C PRO A 42 -3.38 -2.25 -16.24
N GLU A 43 -2.73 -2.03 -15.10
CA GLU A 43 -3.20 -2.39 -13.75
C GLU A 43 -3.71 -1.15 -13.02
N THR A 44 -4.83 -1.28 -12.32
CA THR A 44 -5.44 -0.19 -11.55
C THR A 44 -5.20 -0.39 -10.07
N TYR A 45 -4.40 0.48 -9.46
CA TYR A 45 -4.07 0.42 -8.04
C TYR A 45 -4.70 1.58 -7.25
N ALA A 46 -5.16 1.30 -6.04
CA ALA A 46 -5.36 2.34 -5.03
C ALA A 46 -4.01 2.74 -4.42
N LEU A 47 -3.79 4.03 -4.18
CA LEU A 47 -2.54 4.54 -3.60
C LEU A 47 -2.80 5.11 -2.20
N VAL A 48 -2.08 4.58 -1.21
CA VAL A 48 -2.09 5.02 0.18
C VAL A 48 -0.76 5.72 0.46
N LEU A 49 -0.79 7.06 0.56
CA LEU A 49 0.35 7.88 0.89
C LEU A 49 0.50 8.04 2.40
N LEU A 50 1.73 7.86 2.87
CA LEU A 50 2.10 7.93 4.27
C LEU A 50 3.04 9.10 4.48
N ALA A 51 2.52 10.19 5.05
CA ALA A 51 3.21 11.48 5.08
C ALA A 51 4.26 11.63 6.20
N GLY A 52 4.17 10.84 7.29
CA GLY A 52 4.96 11.11 8.51
C GLY A 52 6.13 10.17 8.81
N HIS A 53 6.08 8.90 8.41
CA HIS A 53 6.96 7.86 8.96
C HIS A 53 7.48 6.90 7.88
N THR A 54 8.62 6.25 8.18
CA THR A 54 9.09 5.11 7.38
C THR A 54 8.00 4.04 7.42
N LEU A 55 7.84 3.32 6.32
CA LEU A 55 6.72 2.41 6.12
C LEU A 55 6.57 1.40 7.28
N GLN A 56 7.70 0.90 7.76
CA GLN A 56 7.75 -0.09 8.84
C GLN A 56 7.16 0.41 10.17
N PRO A 57 7.64 1.49 10.82
CA PRO A 57 7.06 1.97 12.07
C PRO A 57 5.64 2.50 11.89
N PHE A 58 5.28 2.99 10.71
CA PHE A 58 3.90 3.38 10.41
C PHE A 58 2.97 2.17 10.46
N LEU A 59 3.20 1.16 9.61
CA LEU A 59 2.33 -0.01 9.53
C LEU A 59 2.25 -0.73 10.88
N ARG A 60 3.38 -0.83 11.57
CA ARG A 60 3.45 -1.40 12.91
C ARG A 60 2.60 -0.63 13.92
N ALA A 61 2.78 0.69 14.02
CA ALA A 61 2.08 1.52 15.01
C ALA A 61 0.57 1.66 14.74
N VAL A 62 0.15 1.60 13.46
CA VAL A 62 -1.27 1.63 13.08
C VAL A 62 -1.97 0.35 13.52
N PHE A 63 -1.38 -0.81 13.24
CA PHE A 63 -2.06 -2.08 13.48
C PHE A 63 -1.82 -2.67 14.87
N GLU A 64 -0.75 -2.29 15.58
CA GLU A 64 -0.58 -2.63 17.02
C GLU A 64 -1.61 -1.90 17.92
N ARG A 65 -2.10 -0.73 17.51
CA ARG A 65 -3.09 0.05 18.29
C ARG A 65 -4.50 -0.53 18.28
N VAL A 66 -4.81 -1.39 17.31
CA VAL A 66 -6.15 -2.01 17.16
C VAL A 66 -6.28 -3.27 18.03
N GLY A 67 -5.26 -3.63 18.82
CA GLY A 67 -5.31 -4.77 19.75
C GLY A 67 -5.21 -6.15 19.08
N GLU A 68 -5.10 -6.21 17.76
CA GLU A 68 -4.78 -7.40 16.99
C GLU A 68 -3.28 -7.44 16.63
N ASP A 69 -2.76 -8.63 16.28
CA ASP A 69 -1.43 -8.77 15.68
C ASP A 69 -1.34 -7.86 14.43
N ALA A 70 -0.27 -7.05 14.34
CA ALA A 70 -0.11 -6.03 13.31
C ALA A 70 -0.26 -6.57 11.88
N TYR A 71 0.11 -7.83 11.63
CA TYR A 71 -0.09 -8.44 10.32
C TYR A 71 -1.57 -8.67 10.00
N THR A 72 -2.38 -9.01 11.00
CA THR A 72 -3.82 -9.28 10.85
C THR A 72 -4.55 -7.99 10.51
N GLY A 73 -4.21 -6.89 11.19
CA GLY A 73 -4.72 -5.56 10.87
C GLY A 73 -4.37 -5.12 9.45
N LEU A 74 -3.09 -5.22 9.05
CA LEU A 74 -2.65 -4.86 7.68
C LEU A 74 -3.39 -5.67 6.62
N ARG A 75 -3.50 -6.99 6.83
CA ARG A 75 -4.22 -7.88 5.94
C ARG A 75 -5.72 -7.54 5.88
N GLY A 76 -6.33 -7.21 7.01
CA GLY A 76 -7.72 -6.77 7.10
C GLY A 76 -7.95 -5.51 6.28
N PHE A 77 -7.13 -4.48 6.48
CA PHE A 77 -7.21 -3.22 5.77
C PHE A 77 -6.99 -3.35 4.26
N VAL A 78 -5.98 -4.12 3.82
CA VAL A 78 -5.80 -4.38 2.38
C VAL A 78 -7.04 -5.08 1.83
N ARG A 79 -7.57 -6.09 2.53
CA ARG A 79 -8.74 -6.84 2.08
C ARG A 79 -10.04 -6.05 2.11
N SER A 80 -10.20 -5.05 2.96
CA SER A 80 -11.37 -4.17 2.91
C SER A 80 -11.34 -3.27 1.67
N LEU A 81 -10.14 -2.90 1.19
CA LEU A 81 -9.99 -2.08 -0.02
C LEU A 81 -10.18 -2.90 -1.30
N ILE A 82 -9.50 -4.03 -1.45
CA ILE A 82 -9.48 -4.79 -2.72
C ILE A 82 -10.22 -6.13 -2.65
N GLY A 83 -10.80 -6.50 -1.51
CA GLY A 83 -11.44 -7.80 -1.35
C GLY A 83 -10.45 -8.99 -1.36
N ARG A 84 -11.00 -10.21 -1.21
CA ARG A 84 -10.18 -11.45 -1.17
C ARG A 84 -9.83 -12.00 -2.54
N LYS A 85 -10.62 -11.68 -3.56
CA LYS A 85 -10.49 -12.14 -4.93
C LYS A 85 -10.62 -10.94 -5.87
N PRO A 86 -10.02 -11.00 -7.06
CA PRO A 86 -10.25 -9.99 -8.08
C PRO A 86 -11.74 -9.83 -8.34
N ALA A 87 -12.20 -8.58 -8.38
CA ALA A 87 -13.57 -8.21 -8.68
C ALA A 87 -13.56 -7.10 -9.73
N VAL A 88 -14.60 -7.07 -10.58
CA VAL A 88 -14.72 -6.06 -11.64
C VAL A 88 -14.81 -4.64 -11.06
N ASP A 89 -15.34 -4.52 -9.84
CA ASP A 89 -15.59 -3.24 -9.18
C ASP A 89 -14.55 -2.89 -8.11
N ALA A 90 -13.36 -3.50 -8.15
CA ALA A 90 -12.27 -3.22 -7.23
C ALA A 90 -10.93 -3.02 -7.97
N PRO A 91 -10.01 -2.21 -7.41
CA PRO A 91 -8.64 -2.13 -7.91
C PRO A 91 -7.92 -3.49 -7.82
N ASP A 92 -6.93 -3.70 -8.70
CA ASP A 92 -6.08 -4.90 -8.75
C ASP A 92 -5.16 -5.03 -7.51
N GLY A 93 -4.95 -3.92 -6.81
CA GLY A 93 -4.14 -3.88 -5.60
C GLY A 93 -4.11 -2.53 -4.90
N VAL A 94 -3.39 -2.50 -3.79
CA VAL A 94 -3.11 -1.31 -2.98
C VAL A 94 -1.61 -1.07 -2.97
N VAL A 95 -1.19 0.14 -3.30
CA VAL A 95 0.19 0.59 -3.16
C VAL A 95 0.30 1.45 -1.92
N PHE A 96 1.16 1.06 -0.99
CA PHE A 96 1.57 1.94 0.11
C PHE A 96 2.85 2.65 -0.27
N GLU A 97 2.85 3.98 -0.24
CA GLU A 97 4.02 4.79 -0.53
C GLU A 97 4.42 5.62 0.69
N CYS A 98 5.68 5.51 1.08
CA CYS A 98 6.32 6.43 2.01
C CYS A 98 6.65 7.73 1.25
N VAL A 99 6.00 8.85 1.59
CA VAL A 99 6.20 10.13 0.88
C VAL A 99 7.66 10.59 0.99
N ARG A 100 8.31 10.32 2.12
CA ARG A 100 9.70 10.75 2.39
C ARG A 100 10.74 10.00 1.56
N THR A 101 10.63 8.69 1.44
CA THR A 101 11.64 7.85 0.76
C THR A 101 11.21 7.43 -0.64
N ARG A 102 9.95 7.64 -1.01
CA ARG A 102 9.31 7.09 -2.23
C ARG A 102 9.36 5.56 -2.31
N ALA A 103 9.58 4.89 -1.19
CA ALA A 103 9.48 3.44 -1.12
C ALA A 103 8.02 3.02 -1.24
N GLN A 104 7.75 2.04 -2.10
CA GLN A 104 6.42 1.56 -2.43
C GLN A 104 6.30 0.06 -2.16
N PHE A 105 5.23 -0.38 -1.52
CA PHE A 105 4.87 -1.81 -1.43
C PHE A 105 3.55 -2.04 -2.14
N VAL A 106 3.54 -3.02 -3.05
CA VAL A 106 2.38 -3.40 -3.83
C VAL A 106 1.71 -4.61 -3.20
N PHE A 107 0.52 -4.44 -2.66
CA PHE A 107 -0.30 -5.53 -2.14
C PHE A 107 -1.40 -5.87 -3.14
N THR A 108 -1.40 -7.09 -3.66
CA THR A 108 -2.40 -7.60 -4.62
C THR A 108 -3.32 -8.63 -3.96
N HIS A 109 -4.33 -9.09 -4.69
CA HIS A 109 -5.22 -10.15 -4.19
C HIS A 109 -4.46 -11.47 -3.94
N GLY A 110 -4.94 -12.25 -2.97
CA GLY A 110 -4.44 -13.62 -2.76
C GLY A 110 -3.04 -13.73 -2.14
N LEU A 111 -2.45 -12.62 -1.67
CA LEU A 111 -1.16 -12.68 -0.98
C LEU A 111 -1.22 -13.58 0.28
N PRO A 112 -0.19 -14.41 0.51
CA PRO A 112 -0.13 -15.29 1.68
C PRO A 112 0.15 -14.48 2.95
N ASP A 113 -0.19 -15.03 4.11
CA ASP A 113 0.05 -14.39 5.41
C ASP A 113 1.54 -14.05 5.63
N ALA A 114 2.45 -14.86 5.06
CA ALA A 114 3.89 -14.59 5.07
C ALA A 114 4.27 -13.26 4.39
N ALA A 115 3.57 -12.86 3.33
CA ALA A 115 3.84 -11.59 2.64
C ALA A 115 3.57 -10.39 3.54
N TYR A 116 2.45 -10.41 4.27
CA TYR A 116 2.09 -9.36 5.22
C TYR A 116 3.07 -9.29 6.40
N ARG A 117 3.43 -10.44 6.96
CA ARG A 117 4.43 -10.51 8.04
C ARG A 117 5.79 -9.99 7.60
N GLN A 118 6.27 -10.40 6.43
CA GLN A 118 7.55 -9.94 5.90
C GLN A 118 7.52 -8.44 5.58
N ALA A 119 6.43 -7.91 5.04
CA ALA A 119 6.32 -6.48 4.75
C ALA A 119 6.46 -5.61 6.02
N LEU A 120 5.98 -6.09 7.16
CA LEU A 120 6.15 -5.43 8.47
C LEU A 120 7.57 -5.57 9.04
N ALA A 121 8.31 -6.60 8.63
CA ALA A 121 9.69 -6.82 9.08
C ALA A 121 10.72 -6.13 8.17
N LEU A 122 10.35 -5.82 6.93
CA LEU A 122 11.25 -5.28 5.93
C LEU A 122 11.43 -3.77 6.12
N ASP A 123 12.68 -3.34 6.30
CA ASP A 123 13.06 -1.94 6.23
C ASP A 123 13.47 -1.61 4.78
N PRO A 124 12.69 -0.80 4.04
CA PRO A 124 13.05 -0.38 2.68
C PRO A 124 14.25 0.60 2.66
N GLY A 125 14.73 1.05 3.82
CA GLY A 125 15.82 2.01 3.94
C GLY A 125 15.40 3.41 3.48
N THR A 126 16.38 4.18 3.02
CA THR A 126 16.19 5.59 2.61
C THR A 126 16.01 5.78 1.10
N ALA A 127 16.27 4.74 0.31
CA ALA A 127 16.23 4.81 -1.15
C ALA A 127 14.81 4.57 -1.70
N PRO A 128 14.47 5.19 -2.85
CA PRO A 128 13.24 4.87 -3.57
C PRO A 128 13.25 3.44 -4.09
N GLY A 129 12.08 2.86 -4.31
CA GLY A 129 11.96 1.53 -4.90
C GLY A 129 10.54 1.00 -4.79
N ARG A 130 10.26 -0.04 -5.59
CA ARG A 130 8.95 -0.70 -5.58
C ARG A 130 9.12 -2.16 -5.22
N TRP A 131 8.56 -2.56 -4.08
CA TRP A 131 8.55 -3.93 -3.61
C TRP A 131 7.28 -4.62 -4.08
N ALA A 132 7.45 -5.72 -4.81
CA ALA A 132 6.35 -6.61 -5.16
C ALA A 132 6.63 -8.02 -4.63
N TRP A 133 5.58 -8.74 -4.27
CA TRP A 133 5.70 -10.09 -3.78
C TRP A 133 5.99 -11.07 -4.93
N GLN A 134 7.02 -11.91 -4.78
CA GLN A 134 7.30 -12.99 -5.71
C GLN A 134 6.82 -14.32 -5.13
N HIS A 135 5.76 -14.88 -5.72
CA HIS A 135 5.15 -16.13 -5.25
C HIS A 135 6.13 -17.32 -5.27
N GLU A 136 6.96 -17.45 -6.30
CA GLU A 136 7.91 -18.58 -6.40
C GLU A 136 8.95 -18.59 -5.28
N ARG A 137 9.40 -17.40 -4.86
CA ARG A 137 10.46 -17.25 -3.87
C ARG A 137 9.94 -16.98 -2.47
N GLN A 138 8.62 -16.80 -2.31
CA GLN A 138 7.98 -16.43 -1.05
C GLN A 138 8.68 -15.25 -0.36
N THR A 139 9.00 -14.21 -1.15
CA THR A 139 9.71 -13.03 -0.66
C THR A 139 9.33 -11.77 -1.44
N TRP A 140 9.58 -10.61 -0.83
CA TRP A 140 9.48 -9.32 -1.49
C TRP A 140 10.74 -9.05 -2.32
N ILE A 141 10.56 -8.69 -3.58
CA ILE A 141 11.65 -8.27 -4.46
C ILE A 141 11.52 -6.78 -4.75
N ARG A 142 12.64 -6.05 -4.60
CA ARG A 142 12.74 -4.63 -4.93
C ARG A 142 12.99 -4.49 -6.43
N PHE A 143 12.08 -3.84 -7.12
CA PHE A 143 12.28 -3.32 -8.45
C PHE A 143 12.80 -1.90 -8.33
N GLU A 144 13.93 -1.65 -8.98
CA GLU A 144 14.35 -0.30 -9.30
C GLU A 144 13.69 0.04 -10.65
N GLU A 145 12.90 1.11 -10.70
CA GLU A 145 12.63 1.72 -12.01
C GLU A 145 14.00 2.00 -12.59
N ARG A 146 14.33 1.33 -13.71
CA ARG A 146 15.52 1.63 -14.48
C ARG A 146 15.36 3.10 -14.87
N THR A 147 16.01 4.01 -14.14
CA THR A 147 16.18 5.39 -14.63
C THR A 147 16.83 5.22 -15.98
N GLU A 148 16.06 5.49 -17.02
CA GLU A 148 16.53 5.55 -18.38
C GLU A 148 17.69 6.54 -18.35
N THR A 149 18.92 6.01 -18.37
CA THR A 149 20.11 6.81 -18.53
C THR A 149 19.94 7.46 -19.89
N ALA A 150 19.45 8.70 -19.91
CA ALA A 150 19.53 9.56 -21.07
C ALA A 150 21.02 9.57 -21.46
N GLY A 151 21.35 8.81 -22.50
CA GLY A 151 22.70 8.79 -23.03
C GLY A 151 23.06 10.21 -23.44
N PRO A 152 24.30 10.67 -23.18
CA PRO A 152 24.73 11.92 -23.78
C PRO A 152 24.76 11.69 -25.28
N ALA A 153 23.91 12.43 -26.01
CA ALA A 153 24.16 12.72 -27.40
C ALA A 153 25.42 13.60 -27.44
N GLY A 154 26.52 13.02 -27.90
CA GLY A 154 27.81 13.67 -28.12
C GLY A 154 28.58 12.92 -29.19
#